data_AF-A0A7R9QRP5-F1
#
_entry.id   AF-A0A7R9QRP5-F1
#
_cell.length_a   1.000
_cell.length_b   1.000
_cell.length_c   1.000
_cell.angle_alpha   90.00
_cell.angle_beta   90.00
_cell.angle_gamma   90.00
#
_symmetry.space_group_name_H-M   'P 1'
#
loop_
_entity.id
_entity.type
_entity.pdbx_description
1 polymer ?
#
loop_
_entity_poly.entity_id
_entity_poly.type
_entity_poly.pdbx_seq_one_letter_code
_entity_poly.pdbx_strand_id
1 'polypeptide(L)' 'MPIDVKHYSGNRPILDISDPDLVKSILVTDFHVFSQRSDNRDAVQYVQSMLMLFHNQPNWRTVRSMYAPMYST' A
#
# COMPACT_ATOMS: atom_id res chain seq x y z
N MET A 1 13.59 25.55 -10.97
CA MET A 1 14.46 24.37 -11.12
C MET A 1 13.73 23.20 -10.49
N PRO A 2 13.27 22.17 -11.22
CA PRO A 2 12.77 20.99 -10.54
C PRO A 2 13.99 20.28 -9.97
N ILE A 3 14.03 20.18 -8.65
CA ILE A 3 15.07 19.45 -7.93
C ILE A 3 14.72 17.98 -8.12
N ASP A 4 15.54 17.26 -8.87
CA ASP A 4 15.41 15.82 -9.09
C ASP A 4 15.87 15.09 -7.81
N VAL A 5 15.07 15.20 -6.74
CA VAL A 5 15.36 14.58 -5.43
C VAL A 5 15.07 13.09 -5.57
N LYS A 6 16.11 12.30 -5.80
CA LYS A 6 16.01 10.84 -5.77
C LYS A 6 15.87 10.40 -4.32
N HIS A 7 14.68 9.98 -3.93
CA HIS A 7 14.43 9.48 -2.59
C HIS A 7 14.66 7.97 -2.51
N TYR A 8 15.30 7.51 -1.44
CA TYR A 8 15.65 6.11 -1.24
C TYR A 8 15.33 5.69 0.20
N SER A 9 14.83 4.47 0.38
CA SER A 9 14.80 3.78 1.67
C SER A 9 15.84 2.66 1.65
N GLY A 10 16.94 2.87 2.37
CA GLY A 10 18.13 2.04 2.24
C GLY A 10 18.63 2.02 0.79
N ASN A 11 18.69 0.83 0.19
CA ASN A 11 19.13 0.64 -1.20
C ASN A 11 17.97 0.58 -2.22
N ARG A 12 16.74 0.93 -1.82
CA ARG A 12 15.55 0.88 -2.67
C ARG A 12 15.10 2.28 -3.06
N PRO A 13 14.97 2.58 -4.36
CA PRO A 13 14.40 3.85 -4.79
C PRO A 13 12.93 3.92 -4.38
N ILE A 14 12.51 5.10 -3.95
CA ILE A 14 11.13 5.44 -3.60
C ILE A 14 10.64 6.51 -4.57
N LEU A 15 9.39 6.36 -5.01
CA LEU A 15 8.66 7.38 -5.75
C LEU A 15 7.68 8.06 -4.80
N ASP A 16 7.90 9.34 -4.53
CA ASP A 16 6.95 10.17 -3.79
C ASP A 16 5.97 10.83 -4.75
N ILE A 17 4.68 10.74 -4.43
CA ILE A 17 3.61 11.30 -5.23
C ILE A 17 2.88 12.33 -4.39
N SER A 18 3.08 13.60 -4.72
CA SER A 18 2.49 14.74 -3.98
C SER A 18 1.26 15.34 -4.67
N ASP A 19 1.04 15.03 -5.94
CA ASP A 19 -0.11 15.52 -6.71
C ASP A 19 -1.39 14.75 -6.31
N PRO A 20 -2.42 15.42 -5.75
CA PRO A 20 -3.65 14.77 -5.33
C PRO A 20 -4.42 14.07 -6.45
N ASP A 21 -4.40 14.60 -7.66
CA ASP A 21 -5.12 14.02 -8.80
C ASP A 21 -4.44 12.72 -9.24
N LEU A 22 -3.10 12.71 -9.22
CA LEU A 22 -2.31 11.51 -9.48
C LEU A 22 -2.46 10.47 -8.36
N VAL A 23 -2.50 10.89 -7.09
CA VAL A 23 -2.82 10.00 -5.96
C VAL A 23 -4.19 9.35 -6.17
N LYS A 24 -5.20 10.14 -6.56
CA LYS A 24 -6.55 9.64 -6.80
C LYS A 24 -6.60 8.65 -7.96
N SER A 25 -5.94 8.95 -9.09
CA SER A 25 -5.91 8.03 -10.23
C SER A 25 -5.29 6.69 -9.85
N ILE A 26 -4.19 6.71 -9.11
CA ILE A 26 -3.49 5.52 -8.62
C ILE A 26 -4.34 4.72 -7.63
N LEU A 27 -4.95 5.38 -6.65
CA LEU A 27 -5.68 4.70 -5.56
C LEU A 27 -7.10 4.26 -5.94
N VAL A 28 -7.67 4.79 -7.02
CA VAL A 28 -9.05 4.48 -7.45
C VAL A 28 -9.06 3.73 -8.77
N THR A 29 -8.50 4.31 -9.83
CA THR A 29 -8.55 3.77 -11.18
C THR A 29 -7.54 2.63 -11.35
N ASP A 30 -6.29 2.89 -11.01
CA ASP A 30 -5.17 1.99 -11.27
C ASP A 30 -4.77 1.17 -10.03
N PHE A 31 -5.64 1.12 -9.03
CA PHE A 31 -5.36 0.47 -7.76
C PHE A 31 -4.94 -0.99 -7.92
N HIS A 32 -5.46 -1.68 -8.94
CA HIS A 32 -5.11 -3.07 -9.23
C HIS A 32 -3.63 -3.24 -9.60
N VAL A 33 -3.03 -2.26 -10.29
CA VAL A 33 -1.60 -2.21 -10.63
C VAL A 33 -0.75 -1.94 -9.39
N PHE A 34 -1.20 -1.00 -8.54
CA PHE A 34 -0.50 -0.56 -7.32
C PHE A 34 -1.00 -1.26 -6.05
N SER A 35 -1.56 -2.45 -6.19
CA SER A 35 -2.17 -3.18 -5.07
C SER A 35 -1.13 -3.80 -4.12
N GLN A 36 0.13 -3.86 -4.55
CA GLN A 36 1.23 -4.34 -3.73
C GLN A 36 1.58 -3.30 -2.66
N ARG A 37 1.30 -3.62 -1.40
CA ARG A 37 1.67 -2.75 -0.28
C ARG A 37 3.13 -2.96 0.12
N SER A 38 3.76 -1.92 0.66
CA SER A 38 5.17 -1.93 1.03
C SER A 38 5.50 -3.09 1.96
N ASP A 39 6.45 -3.92 1.55
CA ASP A 39 6.98 -5.03 2.34
C ASP A 39 7.75 -4.46 3.55
N ASN A 40 7.15 -4.54 4.73
CA ASN A 40 7.80 -4.15 5.98
C ASN A 40 8.75 -5.26 6.41
N ARG A 41 9.96 -5.27 5.84
CA ARG A 41 11.00 -6.28 6.08
C ARG A 41 11.40 -6.46 7.55
N ASP A 42 11.12 -5.46 8.39
CA ASP A 42 11.42 -5.50 9.83
C ASP A 42 10.29 -6.13 10.65
N ALA A 43 9.09 -6.25 10.08
CA ALA A 43 7.99 -6.96 10.72
C ALA A 43 8.19 -8.48 10.61
N VAL A 44 8.02 -9.19 11.72
CA VAL A 44 8.00 -10.66 11.75
C VAL A 44 6.95 -11.15 10.75
N GLN A 45 7.28 -12.19 9.98
CA GLN A 45 6.45 -12.71 8.89
C GLN A 45 4.99 -13.03 9.32
N TYR A 46 4.80 -13.43 10.58
CA TYR A 46 3.49 -13.62 11.21
C TYR A 46 2.71 -12.31 11.41
N VAL A 47 3.37 -11.23 11.82
CA VAL A 47 2.76 -9.90 11.95
C VAL A 47 2.38 -9.34 10.58
N GLN A 48 3.23 -9.55 9.57
CA GLN A 48 2.92 -9.16 8.20
C GLN A 48 1.70 -9.90 7.63
N SER A 49 1.52 -11.19 7.95
CA SER A 49 0.39 -11.99 7.47
C SER A 49 -0.93 -11.65 8.17
N MET A 50 -0.87 -11.17 9.41
CA MET A 50 -2.05 -10.72 10.18
C MET A 50 -2.53 -9.32 9.80
N LEU A 51 -1.62 -8.44 9.41
CA LEU A 51 -1.95 -7.07 9.09
C LEU A 51 -2.35 -6.96 7.61
N MET A 52 -3.63 -6.65 7.36
CA MET A 52 -4.20 -6.36 6.03
C MET A 52 -3.40 -5.33 5.20
N LEU A 53 -2.48 -4.61 5.83
CA LEU A 53 -1.69 -3.52 5.28
C LEU A 53 -0.36 -3.94 4.65
N PHE A 54 0.16 -5.14 4.89
CA PHE A 54 1.54 -5.47 4.52
C PHE A 54 1.70 -6.64 3.56
N HIS A 55 0.62 -7.35 3.23
CA HIS A 55 0.73 -8.56 2.43
C HIS A 55 0.24 -8.38 0.99
N ASN A 56 1.05 -8.87 0.06
CA ASN A 56 0.89 -8.79 -1.38
C ASN A 56 -0.14 -9.79 -1.95
N GLN A 57 -1.13 -10.21 -1.16
CA GLN A 57 -2.05 -11.30 -1.52
C GLN A 57 -3.53 -10.94 -1.34
N PRO A 58 -4.43 -11.64 -2.06
CA PRO A 58 -5.88 -11.40 -2.04
C PRO A 58 -6.53 -11.45 -0.65
N ASN A 59 -5.84 -11.96 0.37
CA ASN A 59 -6.33 -12.08 1.75
C ASN A 59 -6.87 -10.76 2.31
N TRP A 60 -6.32 -9.60 1.96
CA TRP A 60 -6.84 -8.32 2.47
C TRP A 60 -8.29 -8.07 2.04
N ARG A 61 -8.70 -8.54 0.85
CA ARG A 61 -10.08 -8.43 0.35
C ARG A 61 -11.00 -9.30 1.19
N THR A 62 -10.60 -10.55 1.43
CA THR A 62 -11.35 -11.52 2.24
C THR A 62 -11.53 -11.03 3.67
N VAL A 63 -10.44 -10.58 4.30
CA VAL A 63 -10.49 -10.02 5.66
C VAL A 63 -11.38 -8.78 5.68
N ARG A 64 -11.22 -7.84 4.74
CA ARG A 64 -12.10 -6.66 4.67
C ARG A 64 -13.57 -7.04 4.49
N SER A 65 -13.91 -8.00 3.61
CA SER A 65 -15.31 -8.42 3.43
C SER A 65 -15.92 -9.05 4.68
N MET A 66 -15.11 -9.71 5.50
CA MET A 66 -15.56 -10.34 6.74
C MET A 66 -15.80 -9.31 7.85
N TYR A 67 -14.89 -8.34 8.01
CA TYR A 67 -14.93 -7.38 9.12
C TYR A 67 -15.67 -6.07 8.79
N ALA A 68 -15.66 -5.57 7.55
CA ALA A 68 -16.31 -4.31 7.20
C ALA A 68 -17.81 -4.23 7.56
N PRO A 69 -18.61 -5.31 7.44
CA PRO A 69 -20.01 -5.29 7.86
C PRO A 69 -20.20 -5.03 9.36
N MET A 70 -19.23 -5.42 10.21
CA MET A 70 -19.32 -5.19 11.65
C MET A 70 -19.28 -3.70 12.03
N TYR A 71 -18.83 -2.85 11.11
CA TYR A 71 -18.69 -1.41 11.31
C TYR A 71 -19.64 -0.59 10.43
N SER A 72 -20.53 -1.24 9.68
CA SER A 72 -21.57 -0.56 8.91
C SER A 72 -22.85 -0.55 9.75
N THR A 73 -23.27 0.64 10.20
CA THR A 73 -24.59 0.87 10.83
C THR A 73 -25.66 0.95 9.76
#